data_AF-A0A9N8QBD4-F1
#
_entry.id   AF-A0A9N8QBD4-F1
#
_cell.length_a   1.000
_cell.length_b   1.000
_cell.length_c   1.000
_cell.angle_alpha   90.00
_cell.angle_beta   90.00
_cell.angle_gamma   90.00
#
_symmetry.space_group_name_H-M   'P 1'
#
loop_
_entity.id
_entity.type
_entity.pdbx_description
1 polymer ?
#
loop_
_entity_poly.entity_id
_entity_poly.type
_entity_poly.pdbx_seq_one_letter_code
_entity_poly.pdbx_strand_id
1 'polypeptide(L)'
;MPTSRNTKWPIHLSLTTDIVLGLANSKEYAHEVDSTVYDIREGEVDLKLSVWGRVPPTPGTYMINQCGLSTEPELKAVANEANCLRMIPEEVDGSLDGNPLLPNMLAYLNGIACIKALNDDKKGAILGGLTYQGKQHGWLS
;
A
#
# COMPACT_ATOMS: atom_id res chain seq x y z
N MET A 1 26.67 21.85 21.26
CA MET A 1 25.47 21.06 20.88
C MET A 1 25.96 19.83 20.15
N PRO A 2 25.93 18.62 20.73
CA PRO A 2 26.20 17.42 19.94
C PRO A 2 25.04 17.29 18.96
N THR A 3 25.34 17.44 17.67
CA THR A 3 24.42 17.09 16.58
C THR A 3 24.07 15.61 16.74
N SER A 4 22.83 15.32 17.16
CA SER A 4 22.31 13.95 17.09
C SER A 4 22.43 13.52 15.63
N ARG A 5 23.40 12.66 15.32
CA ARG A 5 23.37 11.91 14.06
C ARG A 5 22.07 11.12 14.12
N ASN A 6 21.03 11.64 13.48
CA ASN A 6 19.88 10.85 13.12
C ASN A 6 20.43 9.75 12.22
N THR A 7 20.74 8.59 12.79
CA THR A 7 21.02 7.39 12.02
C THR A 7 19.74 7.16 11.23
N LYS A 8 19.76 7.54 9.96
CA LYS A 8 18.63 7.43 9.04
C LYS A 8 18.43 5.95 8.78
N TRP A 9 17.61 5.30 9.59
CA TRP A 9 17.30 3.89 9.40
C TRP A 9 16.33 3.75 8.23
N PRO A 10 16.64 2.92 7.22
CA PRO A 10 15.67 2.61 6.19
C PRO A 10 14.51 1.83 6.82
N ILE A 11 13.29 2.10 6.34
CA ILE A 11 12.11 1.29 6.64
C ILE A 11 11.65 0.63 5.35
N HIS A 12 11.41 -0.67 5.45
CA HIS A 12 10.89 -1.50 4.36
C HIS A 12 9.64 -2.17 4.88
N LEU A 13 8.48 -1.55 4.67
CA LEU A 13 7.19 -2.17 4.94
C LEU A 13 6.58 -2.65 3.63
N SER A 14 6.00 -3.85 3.65
CA SER A 14 5.26 -4.41 2.54
C SER A 14 3.91 -4.95 3.00
N LEU A 15 2.89 -4.66 2.21
CA LEU A 15 1.50 -5.02 2.44
C LEU A 15 1.09 -6.14 1.49
N THR A 16 0.47 -7.18 2.05
CA THR A 16 -0.25 -8.20 1.30
C THR A 16 -1.71 -8.17 1.73
N THR A 17 -2.62 -7.93 0.79
CA THR A 17 -4.06 -7.84 1.04
C THR A 17 -4.84 -7.82 -0.28
N ASP A 18 -6.16 -7.78 -0.18
CA ASP A 18 -7.05 -7.45 -1.28
C ASP A 18 -7.27 -5.93 -1.32
N ILE A 19 -7.23 -5.35 -2.51
CA ILE A 19 -7.34 -3.91 -2.74
C ILE A 19 -8.39 -3.64 -3.82
N VAL A 20 -9.26 -2.68 -3.57
CA VAL A 20 -10.22 -2.17 -4.56
C VAL A 20 -9.58 -0.96 -5.23
N LEU A 21 -9.44 -1.00 -6.56
CA LEU A 21 -8.89 0.07 -7.37
C LEU A 21 -10.02 0.88 -8.01
N GLY A 22 -9.98 2.19 -7.81
CA GLY A 22 -10.81 3.17 -8.49
C GLY A 22 -10.19 3.65 -9.80
N LEU A 23 -10.46 4.91 -10.14
CA LEU A 23 -9.93 5.53 -11.35
C LEU A 23 -8.49 5.99 -11.16
N ALA A 24 -7.67 5.76 -12.19
CA ALA A 24 -6.28 6.17 -12.21
C ALA A 24 -6.11 7.62 -12.69
N ASN A 25 -5.39 8.44 -11.92
CA ASN A 25 -4.78 9.67 -12.40
C ASN A 25 -3.40 9.35 -12.98
N SER A 26 -3.21 9.62 -14.27
CA SER A 26 -2.04 9.16 -15.01
C SER A 26 -1.19 10.33 -15.49
N LYS A 27 0.12 10.21 -15.30
CA LYS A 27 1.13 11.07 -15.94
C LYS A 27 2.17 10.17 -16.59
N GLU A 28 2.15 10.14 -17.93
CA GLU A 28 2.98 9.24 -18.73
C GLU A 28 2.78 7.78 -18.31
N TYR A 29 3.84 7.11 -17.84
CA TYR A 29 3.84 5.72 -17.39
C TYR A 29 3.65 5.57 -15.88
N ALA A 30 3.38 6.66 -15.17
CA ALA A 30 3.13 6.66 -13.73
C ALA A 30 1.64 6.88 -13.46
N HIS A 31 1.01 5.94 -12.77
CA HIS A 31 -0.40 5.95 -12.45
C HIS A 31 -0.57 6.02 -10.93
N GLU A 32 -1.38 6.97 -10.46
CA GLU A 32 -1.83 7.06 -9.08
C GLU A 32 -3.31 6.72 -9.04
N VAL A 33 -3.67 5.69 -8.28
CA VAL A 33 -5.03 5.15 -8.24
C VAL A 33 -5.59 5.33 -6.85
N ASP A 34 -6.75 5.97 -6.76
CA ASP A 34 -7.56 5.96 -5.54
C ASP A 34 -7.98 4.54 -5.22
N SER A 35 -7.63 4.06 -4.03
CA SER A 35 -7.80 2.67 -3.67
C SER A 35 -8.30 2.51 -2.23
N THR A 36 -8.94 1.39 -1.96
CA THR A 36 -9.46 1.06 -0.63
C THR A 36 -9.03 -0.35 -0.26
N VAL A 37 -8.61 -0.54 0.99
CA VAL A 37 -8.34 -1.85 1.60
C VAL A 37 -9.23 -2.03 2.83
N TYR A 38 -9.43 -3.26 3.25
CA TYR A 38 -10.20 -3.57 4.45
C TYR A 38 -9.28 -3.91 5.63
N ASP A 39 -9.43 -3.17 6.72
CA ASP A 39 -8.84 -3.46 8.03
C ASP A 39 -9.92 -4.03 8.97
N ILE A 40 -9.59 -5.08 9.71
CA ILE A 40 -10.54 -5.74 10.61
C ILE A 40 -10.99 -4.86 11.79
N ARG A 41 -10.23 -3.82 12.14
CA ARG A 41 -10.51 -2.92 13.26
C ARG A 41 -11.16 -1.63 12.79
N GLU A 42 -10.69 -1.08 11.67
CA GLU A 42 -11.13 0.23 11.17
C GLU A 42 -12.15 0.15 10.03
N GLY A 43 -12.34 -1.04 9.44
CA GLY A 43 -13.21 -1.24 8.29
C GLY A 43 -12.52 -0.80 7.00
N GLU A 44 -13.17 0.05 6.21
CA GLU A 44 -12.60 0.56 4.96
C GLU A 44 -11.52 1.61 5.24
N VAL A 45 -10.35 1.42 4.63
CA VAL A 45 -9.21 2.32 4.75
C VAL A 45 -8.78 2.78 3.36
N ASP A 46 -8.85 4.08 3.13
CA ASP A 46 -8.43 4.69 1.87
C ASP A 46 -6.91 4.83 1.77
N LEU A 47 -6.36 4.52 0.60
CA LEU A 47 -4.95 4.67 0.28
C LEU A 47 -4.73 4.98 -1.19
N LYS A 48 -3.54 5.50 -1.52
CA LYS A 48 -3.12 5.69 -2.92
C LYS A 48 -2.27 4.52 -3.38
N LEU A 49 -2.64 3.86 -4.47
CA LEU A 49 -1.73 2.94 -5.17
C LEU A 49 -0.94 3.73 -6.21
N SER A 50 0.39 3.76 -6.08
CA SER A 50 1.26 4.14 -7.18
C SER A 50 1.72 2.92 -7.94
N VAL A 51 1.55 2.95 -9.26
CA VAL A 51 1.97 1.86 -10.13
C VAL A 51 2.56 2.43 -11.41
N TRP A 52 3.64 1.80 -11.88
CA TRP A 52 4.19 2.10 -13.19
C TRP A 52 3.57 1.17 -14.23
N GLY A 53 3.35 1.65 -15.46
CA GLY A 53 2.80 0.81 -16.51
C GLY A 53 2.68 1.55 -17.83
N ARG A 54 2.52 0.80 -18.92
CA ARG A 54 2.16 1.39 -20.23
C ARG A 54 0.71 1.87 -20.26
N VAL A 55 -0.14 1.19 -19.51
CA VAL A 55 -1.58 1.42 -19.41
C VAL A 55 -1.91 1.37 -17.91
N PRO A 56 -2.78 2.26 -17.41
CA PRO A 56 -3.23 2.18 -16.03
C PRO A 56 -3.94 0.84 -15.76
N PRO A 57 -3.89 0.32 -14.52
CA PRO A 57 -4.75 -0.80 -14.15
C PRO A 57 -6.22 -0.41 -14.31
N THR A 58 -7.04 -1.38 -14.69
CA THR A 58 -8.49 -1.21 -14.76
C THR A 58 -9.07 -1.08 -13.35
N PRO A 59 -10.16 -0.33 -13.14
CA PRO A 59 -10.87 -0.37 -11.88
C PRO A 59 -11.38 -1.78 -11.55
N GLY A 60 -11.39 -2.16 -10.28
CA GLY A 60 -11.82 -3.48 -9.82
C GLY A 60 -11.06 -3.96 -8.60
N THR A 61 -11.30 -5.21 -8.19
CA THR A 61 -10.65 -5.81 -7.01
C THR A 61 -9.42 -6.59 -7.43
N TYR A 62 -8.33 -6.43 -6.68
CA TYR A 62 -7.03 -7.03 -6.95
C TYR A 62 -6.44 -7.65 -5.68
N MET A 63 -5.69 -8.74 -5.85
CA MET A 63 -4.76 -9.22 -4.85
C MET A 63 -3.41 -8.51 -5.03
N ILE A 64 -2.91 -7.89 -3.96
CA ILE A 64 -1.56 -7.34 -3.89
C ILE A 64 -0.70 -8.16 -2.95
N ASN A 65 0.51 -8.49 -3.38
CA ASN A 65 1.46 -9.29 -2.61
C ASN A 65 2.75 -8.50 -2.43
N GLN A 66 3.14 -8.28 -1.17
CA GLN A 66 4.37 -7.59 -0.80
C GLN A 66 4.52 -6.20 -1.46
N CYS A 67 3.40 -5.49 -1.60
CA CYS A 67 3.37 -4.15 -2.17
C CYS A 67 4.02 -3.17 -1.18
N GLY A 68 4.98 -2.36 -1.63
CA GLY A 68 5.69 -1.45 -0.73
C GLY A 68 4.73 -0.44 -0.10
N LEU A 69 4.88 -0.14 1.19
CA LEU A 69 3.96 0.74 1.92
C LEU A 69 4.64 2.02 2.46
N SER A 70 4.03 3.17 2.20
CA SER A 70 4.20 4.43 2.95
C SER A 70 3.06 4.63 3.90
N THR A 71 3.34 5.27 5.03
CA THR A 71 2.30 5.82 5.90
C THR A 71 2.39 7.34 6.02
N GLU A 72 3.36 8.00 5.37
CA GLU A 72 3.59 9.45 5.46
C GLU A 72 4.01 10.04 4.10
N PRO A 73 3.52 11.23 3.69
CA PRO A 73 2.47 12.04 4.32
C PRO A 73 1.04 11.46 4.18
N GLU A 74 0.89 10.40 3.39
CA GLU A 74 -0.37 9.69 3.14
C GLU A 74 -0.10 8.18 3.11
N LEU A 75 -1.14 7.37 3.37
CA LEU A 75 -1.07 5.92 3.22
C LEU A 75 -0.97 5.57 1.72
N LYS A 76 0.14 4.96 1.32
CA LYS A 76 0.47 4.75 -0.09
C LYS A 76 1.05 3.36 -0.32
N ALA A 77 0.42 2.60 -1.19
CA ALA A 77 0.96 1.34 -1.69
C ALA A 77 1.74 1.59 -3.00
N VAL A 78 2.82 0.84 -3.24
CA VAL A 78 3.66 0.97 -4.43
C VAL A 78 3.84 -0.38 -5.10
N ALA A 79 3.27 -0.52 -6.29
CA ALA A 79 3.48 -1.65 -7.18
C ALA A 79 4.49 -1.26 -8.26
N ASN A 80 5.45 -2.15 -8.53
CA ASN A 80 6.50 -1.88 -9.52
C ASN A 80 5.94 -1.78 -10.93
N GLU A 81 4.95 -2.60 -11.27
CA GLU A 81 4.38 -2.65 -12.60
C GLU A 81 2.92 -3.14 -12.56
N ALA A 82 2.06 -2.64 -13.45
CA ALA A 82 0.61 -2.92 -13.44
C ALA A 82 0.24 -4.41 -13.62
N ASN A 83 0.96 -5.16 -14.45
CA ASN A 83 0.80 -6.61 -14.60
C ASN A 83 1.32 -7.42 -13.39
N CYS A 84 1.99 -6.79 -12.41
CA CYS A 84 2.28 -7.45 -11.12
C CYS A 84 1.04 -7.50 -10.21
N LEU A 85 0.00 -6.73 -10.52
CA LEU A 85 -1.29 -6.80 -9.84
C LEU A 85 -2.10 -7.97 -10.41
N ARG A 86 -2.73 -8.77 -9.53
CA ARG A 86 -3.62 -9.85 -9.96
C ARG A 86 -5.06 -9.45 -9.71
N MET A 87 -5.81 -9.18 -10.78
CA MET A 87 -7.24 -8.93 -10.69
C MET A 87 -7.95 -10.18 -10.17
N ILE A 88 -8.89 -9.97 -9.26
CA ILE A 88 -9.80 -11.01 -8.79
C ILE A 88 -10.95 -11.09 -9.80
N PRO A 89 -11.30 -12.28 -10.31
CA PRO A 89 -12.41 -12.42 -11.26
C PRO A 89 -13.74 -11.94 -10.65
N GLU A 90 -14.59 -11.29 -11.46
CA GLU A 90 -15.91 -10.75 -11.07
C GLU A 90 -16.83 -11.84 -10.47
N GLU A 91 -16.62 -13.10 -10.88
CA GLU A 91 -17.37 -14.23 -10.36
C GLU A 91 -17.09 -14.50 -8.86
N VAL A 92 -16.00 -13.96 -8.31
CA VAL A 92 -15.56 -14.20 -6.92
C VAL A 92 -15.09 -12.96 -6.15
N ASP A 93 -15.17 -11.77 -6.74
CA ASP A 93 -14.68 -10.52 -6.14
C ASP A 93 -15.69 -9.82 -5.21
N GLY A 94 -16.94 -10.29 -5.19
CA GLY A 94 -18.02 -9.76 -4.37
C GLY A 94 -18.77 -8.56 -4.95
N SER A 95 -18.55 -8.23 -6.22
CA SER A 95 -19.32 -7.21 -6.94
C SER A 95 -20.75 -7.63 -7.31
N LEU A 96 -21.01 -8.94 -7.39
CA LEU A 96 -22.29 -9.53 -7.79
C LEU A 96 -22.95 -10.27 -6.62
N ASP A 97 -24.17 -9.86 -6.27
CA ASP A 97 -24.95 -10.49 -5.20
C ASP A 97 -25.21 -11.98 -5.50
N GLY A 98 -24.93 -12.82 -4.51
CA GLY A 98 -25.18 -14.26 -4.57
C GLY A 98 -24.05 -15.09 -5.21
N ASN A 99 -22.99 -14.45 -5.71
CA ASN A 99 -21.79 -15.16 -6.15
C ASN A 99 -20.96 -15.68 -4.96
N PRO A 100 -20.22 -16.79 -5.14
CA PRO A 100 -19.26 -17.24 -4.13
C PRO A 100 -18.18 -16.17 -3.93
N LEU A 101 -17.71 -15.99 -2.71
CA LEU A 101 -16.61 -15.07 -2.39
C LEU A 101 -15.32 -15.85 -2.16
N LEU A 102 -14.18 -15.21 -2.44
CA LEU A 102 -12.91 -15.68 -1.91
C LEU A 102 -12.94 -15.69 -0.37
N PRO A 103 -12.22 -16.62 0.29
CA PRO A 103 -12.07 -16.59 1.73
C PRO A 103 -11.44 -15.27 2.19
N ASN A 104 -11.98 -14.67 3.25
CA ASN A 104 -11.44 -13.45 3.82
C ASN A 104 -9.97 -13.61 4.18
N MET A 105 -9.13 -12.69 3.70
CA MET A 105 -7.73 -12.57 4.08
C MET A 105 -7.54 -11.35 4.97
N LEU A 106 -6.80 -11.52 6.08
CA LEU A 106 -6.36 -10.36 6.86
C LEU A 106 -5.25 -9.63 6.11
N ALA A 107 -5.31 -8.30 6.08
CA ALA A 107 -4.20 -7.48 5.65
C ALA A 107 -2.94 -7.85 6.45
N TYR A 108 -1.90 -8.27 5.73
CA TYR A 108 -0.65 -8.73 6.30
C TYR A 108 0.45 -7.71 6.01
N LEU A 109 0.91 -7.03 7.06
CA LEU A 109 2.05 -6.11 7.02
C LEU A 109 3.31 -6.84 7.50
N ASN A 110 4.36 -6.80 6.68
CA ASN A 110 5.67 -7.33 7.07
C ASN A 110 6.77 -6.34 6.70
N GLY A 111 7.94 -6.46 7.32
CA GLY A 111 9.03 -5.57 7.02
C GLY A 111 10.09 -5.41 8.09
N ILE A 112 10.97 -4.43 7.85
CA ILE A 112 12.02 -4.00 8.78
C ILE A 112 11.79 -2.51 9.07
N ALA A 113 11.72 -2.16 10.35
CA ALA A 113 11.53 -0.80 10.83
C ALA A 113 12.17 -0.61 12.21
N CYS A 114 12.45 0.64 12.59
CA CYS A 114 12.80 0.97 13.98
C CYS A 114 11.54 1.31 14.78
N ILE A 115 11.39 0.70 15.94
CA ILE A 115 10.35 1.08 16.90
C ILE A 115 10.77 2.42 17.53
N LYS A 116 9.95 3.46 17.35
CA LYS A 116 10.11 4.78 17.97
C LYS A 116 9.43 4.88 19.32
N ALA A 117 8.24 4.29 19.44
CA ALA A 117 7.45 4.28 20.67
C ALA A 117 6.57 3.02 20.72
N LEU A 118 6.16 2.64 21.92
CA LEU A 118 5.16 1.60 22.18
C LEU A 118 3.97 2.25 22.89
N ASN A 119 2.78 1.76 22.60
CA ASN A 119 1.60 2.10 23.39
C ASN A 119 1.74 1.54 24.81
N ASP A 120 1.03 2.13 25.78
CA ASP A 120 1.09 1.72 27.18
C ASP A 120 0.72 0.25 27.38
N ASP A 121 -0.22 -0.26 26.57
CA ASP A 121 -0.66 -1.66 26.59
C ASP A 121 0.29 -2.62 25.86
N LYS A 122 1.34 -2.08 25.19
CA LYS A 122 2.32 -2.78 24.37
C LYS A 122 1.71 -3.57 23.21
N LYS A 123 0.46 -3.28 22.81
CA LYS A 123 -0.21 -3.90 21.65
C LYS A 123 -0.12 -3.07 20.38
N GLY A 124 0.42 -1.85 20.47
CA GLY A 124 0.71 -0.98 19.35
C GLY A 124 2.12 -0.38 19.44
N ALA A 125 2.66 0.01 18.29
CA ALA A 125 3.98 0.61 18.16
C ALA A 125 3.96 1.70 17.10
N ILE A 126 4.68 2.79 17.34
CA ILE A 126 5.01 3.79 16.31
C ILE A 126 6.32 3.37 15.67
N LEU A 127 6.29 3.12 14.37
CA LEU A 127 7.47 2.78 13.58
C LEU A 127 8.08 4.04 12.97
N GLY A 128 9.39 4.02 12.75
CA GLY A 128 10.11 5.14 12.19
C GLY A 128 11.27 4.73 11.29
N GLY A 129 11.45 5.48 10.23
CA GLY A 129 12.55 5.31 9.28
C GLY A 129 12.32 6.13 8.02
N LEU A 130 13.19 5.95 7.03
CA LEU A 130 13.02 6.48 5.67
C LEU A 130 12.57 5.38 4.74
N THR A 131 11.40 5.53 4.11
CA THR A 131 10.95 4.59 3.08
C THR A 131 11.50 5.02 1.73
N TYR A 132 12.19 4.12 1.02
CA TYR A 132 12.57 4.37 -0.37
C TYR A 132 11.43 3.92 -1.28
N GLN A 133 10.62 4.86 -1.77
CA GLN A 133 9.38 4.56 -2.50
C GLN A 133 9.47 4.65 -4.01
N GLY A 134 10.68 4.53 -4.58
CA GLY A 134 10.84 4.40 -6.03
C GLY A 134 10.24 5.55 -6.85
N LYS A 135 9.85 6.67 -6.22
CA LYS A 135 9.45 7.86 -6.95
C LYS A 135 10.71 8.27 -7.73
N GLN A 136 10.67 8.14 -9.05
CA GLN A 136 11.22 9.19 -9.91
C GLN A 136 10.45 10.49 -9.64
N HIS A 137 10.47 10.99 -8.41
CA HIS A 137 10.43 12.42 -8.20
C HIS A 137 11.84 12.83 -8.62
N GLY A 138 11.98 13.16 -9.90
CA GLY A 138 13.14 13.92 -10.34
C GLY A 138 13.36 15.02 -9.31
N TRP A 139 14.60 15.11 -8.82
CA TRP A 139 15.05 16.07 -7.83
C TRP A 139 14.19 17.34 -7.87
N LEU A 140 13.29 17.51 -6.90
CA LEU A 140 12.68 18.81 -6.66
C LEU A 140 13.78 19.63 -5.98
N SER A 141 14.50 20.40 -6.80
CA SER A 141 15.28 21.56 -6.37
C SER A 141 14.37 22.68 -5.90
#